data_AF-W1Y1J9-F1
#
_entry.id   AF-W1Y1J9-F1
#
_cell.length_a   1.000
_cell.length_b   1.000
_cell.length_c   1.000
_cell.angle_alpha   90.00
_cell.angle_beta   90.00
_cell.angle_gamma   90.00
#
_symmetry.space_group_name_H-M   'P 1'
#
loop_
_entity.id
_entity.type
_entity.pdbx_description
1 polymer ?
#
loop_
_entity_poly.entity_id
_entity_poly.type
_entity_poly.pdbx_seq_one_letter_code
_entity_poly.pdbx_strand_id
1 'polypeptide(L)'
;AKHLGVEASLKPTKWDGMLASLDSKRIDVVINQVTISDERKKKYDFSTPYTISGIQALVKKGNEGTIKTATDLKGKKVGVGLGTNYEEWLRQNVQGVDVRTYDDDPTKYQDLRVGRIDAILVDRLAA
;
A
#
# COMPACT_ATOMS: atom_id res chain seq x y z
N ALA A 1 10.42 -9.26 -20.37
CA ALA A 1 10.09 -9.02 -21.80
C ALA A 1 11.34 -9.08 -22.67
N LYS A 2 12.14 -7.99 -22.78
CA LYS A 2 13.33 -7.95 -23.65
C LYS A 2 14.31 -9.11 -23.44
N HIS A 3 14.67 -9.43 -22.20
CA HIS A 3 15.57 -10.55 -21.89
C HIS A 3 15.01 -11.93 -22.31
N LEU A 4 13.68 -12.08 -22.30
CA LEU A 4 12.98 -13.30 -22.72
C LEU A 4 12.63 -13.30 -24.22
N GLY A 5 12.90 -12.22 -24.96
CA GLY A 5 12.52 -12.07 -26.37
C GLY A 5 11.01 -11.97 -26.62
N VAL A 6 10.21 -11.59 -25.62
CA VAL A 6 8.74 -11.48 -25.73
C VAL A 6 8.27 -10.02 -25.59
N GLU A 7 7.08 -9.73 -26.10
CA GLU A 7 6.40 -8.44 -25.94
C GLU A 7 5.74 -8.32 -24.55
N ALA A 8 5.82 -7.13 -23.95
CA ALA A 8 5.18 -6.84 -22.67
C ALA A 8 3.75 -6.33 -22.87
N SER A 9 2.75 -7.09 -22.42
CA SER A 9 1.37 -6.60 -22.32
C SER A 9 1.12 -6.06 -20.91
N LEU A 10 1.32 -4.75 -20.70
CA LEU A 10 1.08 -4.10 -19.41
C LEU A 10 -0.44 -3.94 -19.17
N LYS A 11 -0.93 -4.46 -18.04
CA LYS A 11 -2.35 -4.36 -17.64
C LYS A 11 -2.49 -3.60 -16.32
N PRO A 12 -2.68 -2.26 -16.34
CA PRO A 12 -2.98 -1.49 -15.14
C PRO A 12 -4.24 -2.02 -14.48
N THR A 13 -4.15 -2.41 -13.21
CA THR A 13 -5.26 -3.02 -12.45
C THR A 13 -5.21 -2.47 -11.02
N LYS A 14 -6.38 -2.41 -10.37
CA LYS A 14 -6.46 -2.09 -8.94
C LYS A 14 -5.70 -3.13 -8.10
N TRP A 15 -5.21 -2.70 -6.95
CA TRP A 15 -4.39 -3.53 -6.06
C TRP A 15 -5.08 -4.83 -5.65
N ASP A 16 -6.34 -4.74 -5.22
CA ASP A 16 -7.18 -5.85 -4.77
C ASP A 16 -7.42 -6.90 -5.87
N GLY A 17 -7.59 -6.46 -7.13
CA GLY A 17 -7.79 -7.33 -8.28
C GLY A 17 -6.51 -7.95 -8.85
N MET A 18 -5.34 -7.45 -8.47
CA MET A 18 -4.06 -7.82 -9.08
C MET A 18 -3.65 -9.25 -8.70
N LEU A 19 -3.70 -9.59 -7.41
CA LEU A 19 -3.37 -10.95 -6.94
C LEU A 19 -4.40 -11.98 -7.41
N ALA A 20 -5.69 -11.62 -7.45
CA ALA A 20 -6.72 -12.49 -8.02
C ALA A 20 -6.53 -12.73 -9.53
N SER A 21 -5.99 -11.74 -10.26
CA SER A 21 -5.65 -11.89 -11.68
C SER A 21 -4.48 -12.86 -11.90
N LEU A 22 -3.52 -12.87 -10.97
CA LEU A 22 -2.42 -13.84 -10.95
C LEU A 22 -2.94 -15.25 -10.65
N ASP A 23 -3.81 -15.41 -9.64
CA ASP A 23 -4.45 -16.68 -9.29
C ASP A 23 -5.21 -17.31 -10.46
N SER A 24 -5.95 -16.46 -11.20
CA SER A 24 -6.74 -16.88 -12.37
C SER A 24 -5.92 -17.01 -13.66
N LYS A 25 -4.59 -16.88 -13.58
CA LYS A 25 -3.67 -16.96 -14.72
C LYS A 25 -3.99 -15.98 -15.86
N ARG A 26 -4.62 -14.84 -15.54
CA ARG A 26 -4.91 -13.76 -16.51
C ARG A 26 -3.71 -12.83 -16.75
N ILE A 27 -2.74 -12.89 -15.85
CA ILE A 27 -1.43 -12.26 -15.92
C ILE A 27 -0.37 -13.26 -15.47
N ASP A 28 0.86 -13.09 -15.96
CA ASP A 28 1.98 -14.00 -15.66
C ASP A 28 2.81 -13.53 -14.46
N VAL A 29 2.92 -12.21 -14.26
CA VAL A 29 3.77 -11.59 -13.22
C VAL A 29 3.11 -10.32 -12.70
N VAL A 30 3.29 -10.05 -11.41
CA VAL A 30 2.95 -8.78 -10.77
C VAL A 30 4.23 -7.98 -10.50
N ILE A 31 4.28 -6.74 -11.03
CA ILE A 31 5.41 -5.81 -10.82
C ILE A 31 4.85 -4.50 -10.26
N ASN A 32 4.68 -4.44 -8.93
CA ASN A 32 4.08 -3.29 -8.26
C ASN A 32 4.45 -3.18 -6.77
N GLN A 33 5.74 -3.26 -6.42
CA GLN A 33 6.23 -3.18 -5.03
C GLN A 33 5.49 -4.09 -4.03
N VAL A 34 5.17 -5.33 -4.45
CA VAL A 34 4.47 -6.28 -3.56
C VAL A 34 5.37 -6.67 -2.40
N THR A 35 4.98 -6.28 -1.18
CA THR A 35 5.69 -6.66 0.03
C THR A 35 5.70 -8.19 0.17
N ILE A 36 6.90 -8.73 0.35
CA ILE A 36 7.12 -10.14 0.65
C ILE A 36 6.67 -10.41 2.08
N SER A 37 5.64 -11.25 2.26
CA SER A 37 5.17 -11.72 3.57
C SER A 37 5.15 -13.25 3.60
N ASP A 38 5.18 -13.83 4.80
CA ASP A 38 5.15 -15.29 4.95
C ASP A 38 3.82 -15.88 4.46
N GLU A 39 2.71 -15.17 4.62
CA GLU A 39 1.43 -15.57 4.06
C GLU A 39 1.47 -15.62 2.52
N ARG A 40 2.03 -14.57 1.89
CA ARG A 40 2.13 -14.54 0.42
C ARG A 40 3.12 -15.58 -0.11
N LYS A 41 4.22 -15.84 0.59
CA LYS A 41 5.19 -16.90 0.24
C LYS A 41 4.59 -18.31 0.25
N LYS A 42 3.51 -18.55 1.02
CA LYS A 42 2.81 -19.84 0.97
C LYS A 42 2.04 -20.04 -0.34
N LYS A 43 1.76 -18.96 -1.07
CA LYS A 43 0.90 -18.97 -2.26
C LYS A 43 1.60 -18.56 -3.55
N TYR A 44 2.64 -17.73 -3.46
CA TYR A 44 3.32 -17.15 -4.60
C TYR A 44 4.84 -17.25 -4.45
N ASP A 45 5.50 -17.48 -5.58
CA ASP A 45 6.93 -17.27 -5.70
C ASP A 45 7.25 -15.79 -5.85
N PHE A 46 8.40 -15.39 -5.30
CA PHE A 46 8.90 -14.01 -5.38
C PHE A 46 10.28 -14.00 -6.04
N SER A 47 10.57 -12.92 -6.77
CA SER A 47 11.93 -12.63 -7.20
C SER A 47 12.83 -12.33 -6.01
N THR A 48 14.14 -12.24 -6.26
CA THR A 48 15.03 -11.51 -5.35
C THR A 48 14.45 -10.11 -5.10
N PRO A 49 14.42 -9.61 -3.85
CA PRO A 49 13.92 -8.28 -3.54
C PRO A 49 14.69 -7.23 -4.34
N TYR A 50 13.97 -6.30 -4.98
CA TYR A 50 14.57 -5.20 -5.74
C TYR A 50 14.49 -3.85 -4.99
N THR A 51 13.75 -3.78 -3.88
CA THR A 51 13.68 -2.62 -2.98
C THR A 51 13.51 -3.07 -1.53
N ILE A 52 14.03 -2.28 -0.59
CA ILE A 52 13.74 -2.38 0.84
C ILE A 52 13.15 -1.04 1.29
N SER A 53 11.97 -1.08 1.90
CA SER A 53 11.26 0.12 2.34
C SER A 53 10.43 -0.17 3.60
N GLY A 54 9.89 0.88 4.21
CA GLY A 54 9.04 0.81 5.39
C GLY A 54 7.82 1.71 5.26
N ILE A 55 6.90 1.57 6.20
CA ILE A 55 5.70 2.40 6.29
C ILE A 55 6.10 3.83 6.69
N GLN A 56 5.58 4.82 5.96
CA GLN A 56 5.73 6.23 6.26
C GLN A 56 4.35 6.88 6.38
N ALA A 57 4.17 7.69 7.43
CA ALA A 57 2.99 8.53 7.57
C ALA A 57 3.20 9.83 6.79
N LEU A 58 2.24 10.18 5.95
CA LEU A 58 2.19 11.44 5.23
C LEU A 58 1.01 12.26 5.73
N VAL A 59 1.28 13.51 6.06
CA VAL A 59 0.32 14.46 6.65
C VAL A 59 0.15 15.66 5.75
N LYS A 60 -0.94 16.41 5.93
CA LYS A 60 -1.13 17.67 5.23
C LYS A 60 -0.04 18.68 5.63
N LYS A 61 0.41 19.49 4.67
CA LYS A 61 1.34 20.61 4.92
C LYS A 61 0.79 21.52 6.02
N GLY A 62 1.64 21.92 6.96
CA GLY A 62 1.27 22.65 8.19
C GLY A 62 1.03 21.75 9.41
N ASN A 63 0.95 20.43 9.23
CA ASN A 63 0.84 19.45 10.31
C ASN A 63 2.14 18.65 10.49
N GLU A 64 3.27 19.17 10.02
CA GLU A 64 4.56 18.51 10.14
C GLU A 64 4.88 18.19 11.61
N GLY A 65 5.36 16.97 11.88
CA GLY A 65 5.72 16.54 13.24
C GLY A 65 4.54 16.26 14.17
N THR A 66 3.29 16.34 13.70
CA THR A 66 2.11 15.91 14.49
C THR A 66 2.01 14.39 14.66
N ILE A 67 2.62 13.63 13.76
CA ILE A 67 2.72 12.17 13.80
C ILE A 67 4.19 11.81 13.66
N LYS A 68 4.78 11.30 14.74
CA LYS A 68 6.19 10.86 14.78
C LYS A 68 6.30 9.37 15.07
N THR A 69 5.31 8.81 15.75
CA THR A 69 5.26 7.42 16.19
C THR A 69 3.92 6.78 15.81
N ALA A 70 3.87 5.46 15.87
CA ALA A 70 2.63 4.71 15.66
C ALA A 70 1.51 5.13 16.64
N THR A 71 1.88 5.46 17.89
CA THR A 71 0.94 5.84 18.94
C THR A 71 0.22 7.15 18.63
N ASP A 72 0.84 8.07 17.89
CA ASP A 72 0.25 9.36 17.51
C ASP A 72 -0.92 9.21 16.52
N LEU A 73 -1.08 8.03 15.92
CA LEU A 73 -2.21 7.69 15.04
C LEU A 73 -3.49 7.35 15.82
N LYS A 74 -3.40 7.10 17.14
CA LYS A 74 -4.58 6.79 17.96
C LYS A 74 -5.57 7.96 17.95
N GLY A 75 -6.85 7.66 17.67
CA GLY A 75 -7.91 8.65 17.55
C GLY A 75 -7.86 9.49 16.27
N LYS A 76 -6.90 9.24 15.37
CA LYS A 76 -6.81 9.90 14.06
C LYS A 76 -7.56 9.12 12.99
N LYS A 77 -7.98 9.82 11.95
CA LYS A 77 -8.49 9.24 10.70
C LYS A 77 -7.32 8.99 9.77
N VAL A 78 -7.04 7.73 9.46
CA VAL A 78 -5.85 7.33 8.71
C VAL A 78 -6.25 6.59 7.45
N GLY A 79 -5.85 7.14 6.31
CA GLY A 79 -6.09 6.57 4.99
C GLY A 79 -5.07 5.50 4.61
N VAL A 80 -5.55 4.35 4.16
CA VAL A 80 -4.72 3.23 3.68
C VAL A 80 -5.35 2.63 2.41
N GLY A 81 -4.54 1.97 1.58
CA GLY A 81 -5.07 1.19 0.46
C GLY A 81 -5.74 -0.08 0.96
N LEU A 82 -6.90 -0.43 0.40
CA LEU A 82 -7.62 -1.66 0.75
C LEU A 82 -6.78 -2.91 0.44
N GLY A 83 -6.66 -3.83 1.39
CA GLY A 83 -5.91 -5.08 1.23
C GLY A 83 -4.38 -4.90 1.18
N THR A 84 -3.87 -3.74 1.60
CA THR A 84 -2.43 -3.50 1.72
C THR A 84 -1.89 -4.01 3.06
N ASN A 85 -0.59 -4.26 3.10
CA ASN A 85 0.13 -4.51 4.35
C ASN A 85 0.06 -3.32 5.32
N TYR A 86 -0.20 -2.10 4.83
CA TYR A 86 -0.38 -0.92 5.68
C TYR A 86 -1.69 -0.96 6.45
N GLU A 87 -2.77 -1.41 5.78
CA GLU A 87 -4.05 -1.65 6.44
C GLU A 87 -3.91 -2.71 7.53
N GLU A 88 -3.33 -3.86 7.18
CA GLU A 88 -3.13 -4.96 8.12
C GLU A 88 -2.31 -4.51 9.33
N TRP A 89 -1.15 -3.90 9.07
CA TRP A 89 -0.26 -3.42 10.13
C TRP A 89 -0.97 -2.39 11.03
N LEU A 90 -1.69 -1.43 10.46
CA LEU A 90 -2.38 -0.40 11.22
C LEU A 90 -3.45 -0.99 12.14
N ARG A 91 -4.25 -1.94 11.63
CA ARG A 91 -5.30 -2.63 12.41
C ARG A 91 -4.72 -3.47 13.55
N GLN A 92 -3.56 -4.11 13.33
CA GLN A 92 -2.93 -4.96 14.34
C GLN A 92 -2.18 -4.16 15.42
N ASN A 93 -1.56 -3.04 15.05
CA ASN A 93 -0.58 -2.37 15.91
C ASN A 93 -1.09 -1.07 16.57
N VAL A 94 -2.14 -0.44 16.04
CA VAL A 94 -2.65 0.83 16.58
C VAL A 94 -4.12 0.70 16.96
N GLN A 95 -4.37 0.53 18.25
CA GLN A 95 -5.73 0.47 18.78
C GLN A 95 -6.37 1.86 18.83
N GLY A 96 -7.64 1.96 18.41
CA GLY A 96 -8.43 3.20 18.47
C GLY A 96 -8.16 4.20 17.36
N VAL A 97 -7.51 3.80 16.27
CA VAL A 97 -7.41 4.58 15.02
C VAL A 97 -8.67 4.39 14.16
N ASP A 98 -9.15 5.45 13.50
CA ASP A 98 -10.22 5.37 12.50
C ASP A 98 -9.60 5.05 11.13
N VAL A 99 -9.60 3.76 10.77
CA VAL A 99 -9.02 3.27 9.50
C VAL A 99 -9.97 3.56 8.34
N ARG A 100 -9.51 4.36 7.37
CA ARG A 100 -10.22 4.64 6.11
C ARG A 100 -9.53 3.93 4.95
N THR A 101 -10.22 2.98 4.34
CA THR A 101 -9.72 2.22 3.20
C THR A 101 -10.11 2.90 1.89
N TYR A 102 -9.21 2.85 0.91
CA TYR A 102 -9.40 3.40 -0.43
C TYR A 102 -9.00 2.38 -1.50
N ASP A 103 -9.72 2.37 -2.61
CA ASP A 103 -9.44 1.50 -3.75
C ASP A 103 -8.38 2.07 -4.70
N ASP A 104 -8.08 3.37 -4.58
CA ASP A 104 -7.12 4.08 -5.42
C ASP A 104 -6.40 5.19 -4.64
N ASP A 105 -5.17 5.47 -5.06
CA ASP A 105 -4.35 6.52 -4.45
C ASP A 105 -4.92 7.93 -4.65
N PRO A 106 -5.37 8.36 -5.85
CA PRO A 106 -5.87 9.72 -6.06
C PRO A 106 -6.95 10.14 -5.05
N THR A 107 -7.92 9.28 -4.78
CA THR A 107 -8.99 9.53 -3.81
C THR A 107 -8.43 9.66 -2.39
N LYS A 108 -7.53 8.76 -1.99
CA LYS A 108 -6.84 8.79 -0.68
C LYS A 108 -6.07 10.10 -0.48
N TYR A 109 -5.26 10.52 -1.46
CA TYR A 109 -4.50 11.77 -1.39
C TYR A 109 -5.42 13.00 -1.39
N GLN A 110 -6.53 12.96 -2.13
CA GLN A 110 -7.48 14.05 -2.16
C GLN A 110 -8.18 14.24 -0.82
N ASP A 111 -8.61 13.16 -0.17
CA ASP A 111 -9.23 13.20 1.16
C ASP A 111 -8.28 13.77 2.22
N LEU A 112 -6.98 13.46 2.14
CA LEU A 112 -5.97 14.10 2.97
C LEU A 112 -5.87 15.61 2.68
N ARG A 113 -5.83 15.99 1.40
CA ARG A 113 -5.70 17.40 0.98
C ARG A 113 -6.86 18.25 1.51
N VAL A 114 -8.09 17.73 1.43
CA VAL A 114 -9.29 18.43 1.93
C VAL A 114 -9.52 18.27 3.43
N GLY A 115 -8.68 17.50 4.14
CA GLY A 115 -8.75 17.33 5.60
C GLY A 115 -9.86 16.40 6.08
N ARG A 116 -10.35 15.49 5.22
CA ARG A 116 -11.29 14.43 5.63
C ARG A 116 -10.60 13.35 6.46
N ILE A 117 -9.30 13.15 6.23
CA ILE A 117 -8.41 12.30 7.01
C ILE A 117 -7.21 13.11 7.49
N ASP A 118 -6.59 12.67 8.59
CA ASP A 118 -5.47 13.35 9.25
C ASP A 118 -4.12 12.93 8.65
N ALA A 119 -4.03 11.68 8.19
CA ALA A 119 -2.81 11.12 7.62
C ALA A 119 -3.11 10.00 6.62
N ILE A 120 -2.12 9.65 5.81
CA ILE A 120 -2.11 8.43 5.01
C ILE A 120 -0.87 7.60 5.36
N LEU A 121 -0.98 6.28 5.29
CA LEU A 121 0.19 5.39 5.33
C LEU A 121 0.53 4.93 3.92
N VAL A 122 1.80 5.10 3.56
CA VAL A 122 2.35 4.76 2.25
C VAL A 122 3.75 4.18 2.40
N ASP A 123 4.28 3.64 1.30
CA ASP A 123 5.68 3.26 1.21
C ASP A 123 6.58 4.48 1.37
N ARG A 124 7.69 4.36 2.11
CA ARG A 124 8.67 5.46 2.26
C ARG A 124 9.22 5.94 0.92
N LEU A 125 9.31 5.09 -0.10
CA LEU A 125 9.76 5.47 -1.43
C LEU A 125 8.73 6.30 -2.20
N ALA A 126 7.47 6.30 -1.76
CA ALA A 126 6.36 7.03 -2.36
C ALA A 126 5.89 8.24 -1.52
N ALA A 127 6.46 8.42 -0.33
CA ALA A 127 6.15 9.51 0.59
C ALA A 127 6.89 10.80 0.23
#